data_AF-A0A199UNB4-F1
#
_entry.id   AF-A0A199UNB4-F1
#
_cell.length_a   1.000
_cell.length_b   1.000
_cell.length_c   1.000
_cell.angle_alpha   90.00
_cell.angle_beta   90.00
_cell.angle_gamma   90.00
#
_symmetry.space_group_name_H-M   'P 1'
#
loop_
_entity.id
_entity.type
_entity.pdbx_description
1 polymer ?
#
loop_
_entity_poly.entity_id
_entity_poly.type
_entity_poly.pdbx_seq_one_letter_code
_entity_poly.pdbx_strand_id
1 'polypeptide(L)'
;MMSGGEPSGESDRVLARAGESADELYRVRDTFFPRDPAEKTCRLQTLTDAALALLDSLPPERRKSPQQRAVYEFLRGKILDVFADYRKEAEDHLSKAVGDTVKLNPSLVDAWLCLGNCIWKKGDLPGAKNCFTLALSKGPNKKILCQLSMLERSMAQGISTIVKYIFLFGKDCP
;
A
#
# COMPACT_ATOMS: atom_id res chain seq x y z
N MET A 1 20.07 -33.24 -21.10
CA MET A 1 18.80 -32.58 -21.45
C MET A 1 18.37 -31.73 -20.26
N MET A 2 18.31 -30.41 -20.50
CA MET A 2 17.72 -29.30 -19.72
C MET A 2 17.49 -29.48 -18.20
N SER A 3 18.28 -28.73 -17.42
CA SER A 3 18.03 -28.35 -16.03
C SER A 3 16.65 -27.71 -15.86
N GLY A 4 15.91 -28.06 -14.81
CA GLY A 4 14.54 -27.56 -14.60
C GLY A 4 14.06 -27.59 -13.14
N GLY A 5 14.93 -27.32 -12.19
CA GLY A 5 14.53 -26.79 -10.87
C GLY A 5 14.76 -25.27 -10.88
N GLU A 6 13.95 -24.48 -10.14
CA GLU A 6 14.01 -23.00 -9.96
C GLU A 6 12.94 -22.08 -10.64
N PRO A 7 11.67 -22.47 -10.92
CA PRO A 7 10.65 -21.46 -11.28
C PRO A 7 10.05 -20.69 -10.09
N SER A 8 9.97 -21.29 -8.91
CA SER A 8 9.30 -20.71 -7.73
C SER A 8 10.17 -19.68 -7.01
N GLY A 9 11.46 -19.97 -6.82
CA GLY A 9 12.39 -19.09 -6.13
C GLY A 9 12.60 -17.74 -6.82
N GLU A 10 12.57 -17.71 -8.16
CA GLU A 10 12.73 -16.47 -8.91
C GLU A 10 11.53 -15.53 -8.75
N SER A 11 10.30 -16.06 -8.78
CA SER A 11 9.10 -15.25 -8.54
C SER A 11 9.12 -14.63 -7.14
N ASP A 12 9.51 -15.40 -6.13
CA ASP A 12 9.59 -14.93 -4.75
C ASP A 12 10.68 -13.87 -4.57
N ARG A 13 11.83 -14.01 -5.25
CA ARG A 13 12.89 -12.99 -5.28
C ARG A 13 12.42 -11.69 -5.90
N VAL A 14 11.68 -11.74 -7.02
CA VAL A 14 11.12 -10.55 -7.66
C VAL A 14 10.14 -9.84 -6.73
N LEU A 15 9.24 -10.59 -6.09
CA LEU A 15 8.29 -10.03 -5.11
C LEU A 15 9.01 -9.43 -3.90
N ALA A 16 10.06 -10.07 -3.39
CA ALA A 16 10.87 -9.54 -2.29
C ALA A 16 11.53 -8.20 -2.66
N ARG A 17 12.18 -8.12 -3.82
CA ARG A 17 12.80 -6.88 -4.33
C ARG A 17 11.79 -5.78 -4.59
N ALA A 18 10.60 -6.12 -5.07
CA ALA A 18 9.50 -5.17 -5.23
C ALA A 18 9.00 -4.66 -3.85
N GLY A 19 8.99 -5.53 -2.84
CA GLY A 19 8.72 -5.15 -1.44
C GLY A 19 9.72 -4.13 -0.91
N GLU A 20 11.02 -4.38 -1.08
CA GLU A 20 12.09 -3.44 -0.70
C GLU A 20 11.95 -2.09 -1.42
N SER A 21 11.61 -2.13 -2.71
CA SER A 21 11.37 -0.91 -3.51
C SER A 21 10.16 -0.12 -2.99
N ALA A 22 9.09 -0.82 -2.60
CA ALA A 22 7.91 -0.20 -1.99
C ALA A 22 8.22 0.41 -0.61
N ASP A 23 9.10 -0.21 0.18
CA ASP A 23 9.53 0.34 1.47
C ASP A 23 10.42 1.59 1.28
N GLU A 24 11.32 1.59 0.30
CA GLU A 24 12.10 2.78 -0.07
C GLU A 24 11.21 3.94 -0.53
N LEU A 25 10.16 3.66 -1.32
CA LEU A 25 9.15 4.65 -1.71
C LEU A 25 8.50 5.32 -0.50
N TYR A 26 8.05 4.53 0.48
CA TYR A 26 7.45 5.07 1.71
C TYR A 26 8.49 5.81 2.57
N ARG A 27 9.75 5.35 2.60
CA ARG A 27 10.84 6.06 3.27
C ARG A 27 11.06 7.44 2.66
N VAL A 28 11.14 7.55 1.32
CA VAL A 28 11.28 8.84 0.63
C VAL A 28 10.07 9.72 0.90
N ARG A 29 8.85 9.16 0.82
CA ARG A 29 7.62 9.90 1.14
C ARG A 29 7.66 10.50 2.56
N ASP A 30 8.15 9.74 3.53
CA ASP A 30 8.09 10.12 4.95
C ASP A 30 9.32 10.90 5.45
N THR A 31 10.44 10.89 4.71
CA THR A 31 11.72 11.48 5.18
C THR A 31 12.35 12.51 4.23
N PHE A 32 11.91 12.58 2.96
CA PHE A 32 12.44 13.53 1.98
C PHE A 32 11.51 14.75 1.86
N PHE A 33 12.02 15.92 2.25
CA PHE A 33 11.29 17.19 2.25
C PHE A 33 12.13 18.30 1.59
N PRO A 34 12.26 18.27 0.25
CA PRO A 34 13.01 19.29 -0.49
C PRO A 34 12.28 20.64 -0.45
N ARG A 35 13.00 21.72 -0.79
CA ARG A 35 12.43 23.07 -0.89
C ARG A 35 11.37 23.16 -2.00
N ASP A 36 11.58 22.46 -3.10
CA ASP A 36 10.62 22.36 -4.21
C ASP A 36 9.82 21.05 -4.09
N PRO A 37 8.50 21.10 -3.86
CA PRO A 37 7.65 19.92 -3.83
C PRO A 37 7.69 19.09 -5.13
N ALA A 38 7.97 19.71 -6.29
CA ALA A 38 8.07 19.01 -7.56
C ALA A 38 9.24 18.01 -7.57
N GLU A 39 10.34 18.30 -6.86
CA GLU A 39 11.48 17.39 -6.74
C GLU A 39 11.09 16.10 -6.01
N LYS A 40 10.32 16.21 -4.93
CA LYS A 40 9.79 15.03 -4.21
C LYS A 40 8.89 14.20 -5.11
N THR A 41 7.97 14.86 -5.81
CA THR A 41 7.03 14.18 -6.73
C THR A 41 7.77 13.48 -7.86
N CYS A 42 8.76 14.13 -8.49
CA CYS A 42 9.58 13.57 -9.55
C CYS A 42 10.37 12.34 -9.07
N ARG A 43 10.98 12.44 -7.88
CA ARG A 43 11.71 11.32 -7.26
C ARG A 43 10.79 10.13 -6.96
N LEU A 44 9.62 10.38 -6.37
CA LEU A 44 8.63 9.34 -6.10
C LEU A 44 8.12 8.70 -7.39
N GLN A 45 7.89 9.49 -8.44
CA GLN A 45 7.45 8.98 -9.74
C GLN A 45 8.50 8.07 -10.36
N THR A 46 9.77 8.49 -10.39
CA THR A 46 10.88 7.69 -10.92
C THR A 46 11.01 6.34 -10.19
N LEU A 47 10.94 6.34 -8.87
CA LEU A 47 10.99 5.12 -8.06
C LEU A 47 9.75 4.24 -8.26
N THR A 48 8.58 4.85 -8.43
CA THR A 48 7.31 4.16 -8.72
C THR A 48 7.41 3.42 -10.05
N ASP A 49 7.86 4.10 -11.11
CA ASP A 49 7.98 3.52 -12.45
C ASP A 49 8.96 2.34 -12.45
N ALA A 50 10.09 2.47 -11.76
CA ALA A 50 11.05 1.38 -11.60
C ALA A 50 10.49 0.18 -10.83
N ALA A 51 9.76 0.42 -9.73
CA ALA A 51 9.16 -0.63 -8.93
C ALA A 51 8.02 -1.35 -9.67
N LEU A 52 7.22 -0.63 -10.45
CA LEU A 52 6.19 -1.21 -11.30
C LEU A 52 6.79 -2.03 -12.44
N ALA A 53 7.83 -1.54 -13.11
CA ALA A 53 8.54 -2.29 -14.14
C ALA A 53 9.13 -3.61 -13.60
N LEU A 54 9.64 -3.59 -12.36
CA LEU A 54 10.10 -4.80 -11.68
C LEU A 54 8.95 -5.78 -11.43
N LEU A 55 7.78 -5.33 -10.97
CA LEU A 55 6.62 -6.19 -10.81
C LEU A 55 6.12 -6.73 -12.15
N ASP A 56 6.01 -5.90 -13.17
CA ASP A 56 5.49 -6.28 -14.49
C ASP A 56 6.40 -7.32 -15.19
N SER A 57 7.67 -7.45 -14.76
CA SER A 57 8.55 -8.55 -15.16
C SER A 57 8.10 -9.94 -14.67
N LEU A 58 7.11 -9.99 -13.76
CA LEU A 58 6.50 -11.20 -13.23
C LEU A 58 5.10 -11.44 -13.84
N PRO A 59 5.01 -12.07 -15.02
CA PRO A 59 3.75 -12.29 -15.71
C PRO A 59 2.83 -13.25 -14.94
N PRO A 60 1.51 -13.26 -15.22
CA PRO A 60 0.52 -14.07 -14.51
C PRO A 60 0.88 -15.56 -14.40
N GLU A 61 1.50 -16.13 -15.43
CA GLU A 61 1.88 -17.55 -15.52
C GLU A 61 2.96 -17.94 -14.49
N ARG A 62 3.73 -16.96 -14.00
CA ARG A 62 4.78 -17.14 -12.99
C ARG A 62 4.26 -16.96 -11.55
N ARG A 63 3.03 -16.48 -11.38
CA ARG A 63 2.35 -16.28 -10.07
C ARG A 63 1.53 -17.52 -9.72
N LYS A 64 2.21 -18.63 -9.46
CA LYS A 64 1.60 -19.97 -9.37
C LYS A 64 0.76 -20.16 -8.11
N SER A 65 1.15 -19.56 -7.00
CA SER A 65 0.38 -19.68 -5.76
C SER A 65 -0.64 -18.54 -5.59
N PRO A 66 -1.79 -18.83 -4.97
CA PRO A 66 -2.71 -17.78 -4.53
C PRO A 66 -2.03 -16.71 -3.65
N GLN A 67 -1.05 -17.09 -2.82
CA GLN A 67 -0.28 -16.18 -1.98
C GLN A 67 0.59 -15.23 -2.82
N GLN A 68 1.28 -15.74 -3.85
CA GLN A 68 2.07 -14.91 -4.76
C GLN A 68 1.20 -13.89 -5.50
N ARG A 69 0.00 -14.31 -5.94
CA ARG A 69 -0.97 -13.40 -6.57
C ARG A 69 -1.41 -12.31 -5.60
N ALA A 70 -1.77 -12.68 -4.37
CA ALA A 70 -2.13 -11.71 -3.34
C ALA A 70 -1.01 -10.70 -3.03
N VAL A 71 0.24 -11.18 -2.88
CA VAL A 71 1.41 -10.33 -2.63
C VAL A 71 1.68 -9.41 -3.81
N TYR A 72 1.58 -9.91 -5.05
CA TYR A 72 1.73 -9.09 -6.25
C TYR A 72 0.73 -7.92 -6.27
N GLU A 73 -0.56 -8.23 -6.09
CA GLU A 73 -1.63 -7.23 -6.10
C GLU A 73 -1.44 -6.23 -4.95
N PHE A 74 -1.03 -6.70 -3.77
CA PHE A 74 -0.72 -5.84 -2.63
C PHE A 74 0.44 -4.88 -2.93
N LEU A 75 1.54 -5.38 -3.46
CA LEU A 75 2.72 -4.57 -3.77
C LEU A 75 2.40 -3.52 -4.84
N ARG A 76 1.69 -3.91 -5.90
CA ARG A 76 1.27 -2.98 -6.97
C ARG A 76 0.39 -1.87 -6.39
N GLY A 77 -0.58 -2.23 -5.55
CA GLY A 77 -1.43 -1.28 -4.85
C GLY A 77 -0.66 -0.35 -3.90
N LYS A 78 0.25 -0.90 -3.08
CA LYS A 78 1.10 -0.14 -2.14
C LYS A 78 2.00 0.86 -2.88
N ILE A 79 2.62 0.44 -3.98
CA ILE A 79 3.47 1.30 -4.81
C ILE A 79 2.67 2.49 -5.36
N LEU A 80 1.46 2.24 -5.87
CA LEU A 80 0.59 3.29 -6.40
C LEU A 80 0.03 4.23 -5.32
N ASP A 81 -0.14 3.74 -4.08
CA ASP A 81 -0.62 4.53 -2.93
C ASP A 81 0.44 5.46 -2.33
N VAL A 82 1.69 5.51 -2.85
CA VAL A 82 2.73 6.37 -2.27
C VAL A 82 2.39 7.88 -2.37
N PHE A 83 1.56 8.27 -3.33
CA PHE A 83 1.19 9.66 -3.57
C PHE A 83 0.10 10.14 -2.58
N ALA A 84 0.04 11.46 -2.36
CA ALA A 84 -0.95 12.06 -1.47
C ALA A 84 -2.37 12.00 -2.05
N ASP A 85 -2.50 12.12 -3.37
CA ASP A 85 -3.80 12.07 -4.04
C ASP A 85 -4.28 10.64 -4.23
N TYR A 86 -5.60 10.46 -4.14
CA TYR A 86 -6.25 9.19 -4.36
C TYR A 86 -6.05 8.69 -5.80
N ARG A 87 -5.69 7.41 -5.93
CA ARG A 87 -5.60 6.70 -7.20
C ARG A 87 -6.50 5.48 -7.17
N LYS A 88 -7.52 5.45 -8.04
CA LYS A 88 -8.46 4.32 -8.16
C LYS A 88 -7.75 3.00 -8.44
N GLU A 89 -6.71 3.03 -9.27
CA GLU A 89 -5.92 1.84 -9.59
C GLU A 89 -5.29 1.21 -8.34
N ALA A 90 -4.85 2.03 -7.37
CA ALA A 90 -4.32 1.53 -6.10
C ALA A 90 -5.41 0.80 -5.29
N GLU A 91 -6.61 1.39 -5.18
CA GLU A 91 -7.76 0.77 -4.50
C GLU A 91 -8.15 -0.56 -5.15
N ASP A 92 -8.20 -0.63 -6.48
CA ASP A 92 -8.58 -1.82 -7.23
C ASP A 92 -7.60 -2.99 -6.96
N HIS A 93 -6.29 -2.71 -6.95
CA HIS A 93 -5.26 -3.71 -6.64
C HIS A 93 -5.28 -4.14 -5.16
N LEU A 94 -5.41 -3.18 -4.24
CA LEU A 94 -5.47 -3.48 -2.80
C LEU A 94 -6.71 -4.30 -2.45
N SER A 95 -7.86 -4.01 -3.10
CA SER A 95 -9.10 -4.77 -2.92
C SER A 95 -8.97 -6.21 -3.39
N LYS A 96 -8.30 -6.45 -4.53
CA LYS A 96 -7.99 -7.80 -5.02
C LYS A 96 -7.08 -8.54 -4.06
N ALA A 97 -6.00 -7.89 -3.61
CA ALA A 97 -5.06 -8.46 -2.66
C ALA A 97 -5.75 -8.91 -1.36
N VAL A 98 -6.59 -8.04 -0.81
CA VAL A 98 -7.37 -8.35 0.39
C VAL A 98 -8.33 -9.51 0.13
N GLY A 99 -9.04 -9.50 -1.00
CA GLY A 99 -9.97 -10.58 -1.39
C GLY A 99 -9.31 -11.95 -1.51
N ASP A 100 -8.07 -12.02 -1.99
CA ASP A 100 -7.31 -13.26 -2.07
C ASP A 100 -6.77 -13.70 -0.69
N THR A 101 -6.30 -12.77 0.15
CA THR A 101 -5.76 -13.10 1.49
C THR A 101 -6.82 -13.65 2.44
N VAL A 102 -8.06 -13.14 2.35
CA VAL A 102 -9.19 -13.63 3.17
C VAL A 102 -9.45 -15.12 2.94
N LYS A 103 -9.16 -15.62 1.73
CA LYS A 103 -9.37 -17.03 1.37
C LYS A 103 -8.22 -17.96 1.81
N LEU A 104 -7.05 -17.42 2.16
CA LEU A 104 -5.79 -18.18 2.24
C LEU A 104 -5.14 -18.19 3.63
N ASN A 105 -5.79 -17.58 4.63
CA ASN A 105 -5.30 -17.21 5.96
C ASN A 105 -4.61 -15.83 6.02
N PRO A 106 -4.92 -14.99 7.04
CA PRO A 106 -4.78 -13.54 6.99
C PRO A 106 -3.38 -13.03 7.38
N SER A 107 -2.34 -13.41 6.65
CA SER A 107 -0.96 -12.96 6.94
C SER A 107 -0.62 -11.56 6.42
N LEU A 108 -1.49 -10.93 5.63
CA LEU A 108 -1.22 -9.65 4.98
C LEU A 108 -2.04 -8.50 5.57
N VAL A 109 -1.92 -8.31 6.88
CA VAL A 109 -2.56 -7.22 7.63
C VAL A 109 -2.21 -5.84 7.05
N ASP A 110 -1.01 -5.69 6.49
CA ASP A 110 -0.57 -4.45 5.84
C ASP A 110 -1.36 -4.12 4.56
N ALA A 111 -1.99 -5.09 3.88
CA ALA A 111 -2.85 -4.82 2.74
C ALA A 111 -4.14 -4.10 3.15
N TRP A 112 -4.73 -4.49 4.28
CA TRP A 112 -5.89 -3.79 4.84
C TRP A 112 -5.55 -2.37 5.29
N LEU A 113 -4.36 -2.19 5.88
CA LEU A 113 -3.85 -0.87 6.25
C LEU A 113 -3.71 0.03 5.02
N CYS A 114 -3.11 -0.46 3.93
CA CYS A 114 -2.97 0.30 2.69
C CYS A 114 -4.34 0.59 2.06
N LEU A 115 -5.26 -0.38 2.03
CA LEU A 115 -6.62 -0.18 1.50
C LEU A 115 -7.38 0.89 2.28
N GLY A 116 -7.34 0.82 3.61
CA GLY A 116 -7.99 1.82 4.47
C GLY A 116 -7.41 3.22 4.26
N ASN A 117 -6.09 3.35 4.11
CA ASN A 117 -5.46 4.64 3.78
C ASN A 117 -5.88 5.15 2.39
N CYS A 118 -5.95 4.26 1.39
CA CYS A 118 -6.38 4.62 0.04
C CYS A 118 -7.84 5.12 0.02
N ILE A 119 -8.74 4.42 0.70
CA ILE A 119 -10.15 4.81 0.85
C ILE A 119 -10.28 6.09 1.69
N TRP A 120 -9.42 6.31 2.67
CA TRP A 120 -9.38 7.58 3.39
C TRP A 120 -8.99 8.73 2.45
N LYS A 121 -7.99 8.56 1.59
CA LYS A 121 -7.63 9.57 0.56
C LYS A 121 -8.77 9.87 -0.40
N LYS A 122 -9.62 8.89 -0.70
CA LYS A 122 -10.85 9.04 -1.50
C LYS A 122 -11.91 9.92 -0.81
N GLY A 123 -11.83 10.07 0.51
CA GLY A 123 -12.80 10.80 1.35
C GLY A 123 -13.91 9.92 1.95
N ASP A 124 -13.89 8.61 1.71
CA ASP A 124 -14.86 7.67 2.29
C ASP A 124 -14.41 7.24 3.69
N LEU A 125 -14.66 8.12 4.68
CA LEU A 125 -14.27 7.87 6.06
C LEU A 125 -14.95 6.61 6.67
N PRO A 126 -16.25 6.35 6.45
CA PRO A 126 -16.88 5.10 6.90
C PRO A 126 -16.23 3.85 6.29
N GLY A 127 -15.92 3.87 4.99
CA GLY A 127 -15.25 2.77 4.30
C GLY A 127 -13.84 2.51 4.84
N ALA A 128 -13.07 3.57 5.11
CA ALA A 128 -11.74 3.47 5.72
C ALA A 128 -11.82 2.86 7.13
N LYS A 129 -12.78 3.30 7.95
CA LYS A 129 -13.00 2.77 9.31
C LYS A 129 -13.33 1.29 9.28
N ASN A 130 -14.20 0.87 8.36
CA ASN A 130 -14.52 -0.54 8.17
C ASN A 130 -13.27 -1.37 7.83
N CYS A 131 -12.42 -0.89 6.92
CA CYS A 131 -11.17 -1.58 6.57
C CYS A 131 -10.25 -1.77 7.77
N PHE A 132 -10.03 -0.73 8.57
CA PHE A 132 -9.20 -0.83 9.78
C PHE A 132 -9.81 -1.76 10.83
N THR A 133 -11.14 -1.76 10.98
CA THR A 133 -11.84 -2.61 11.95
C THR A 133 -11.75 -4.09 11.54
N LEU A 134 -11.94 -4.39 10.26
CA LEU A 134 -11.76 -5.73 9.70
C LEU A 134 -10.32 -6.22 9.84
N ALA A 135 -9.34 -5.34 9.66
CA ALA A 135 -7.93 -5.66 9.88
C ALA A 135 -7.65 -6.05 11.35
N LEU A 136 -8.18 -5.26 12.31
CA LEU A 136 -8.02 -5.52 13.74
C LEU A 136 -8.74 -6.79 14.21
N SER A 137 -9.78 -7.23 13.50
CA SER A 137 -10.42 -8.53 13.75
C SER A 137 -9.48 -9.72 13.52
N LYS A 138 -8.40 -9.53 12.77
CA LYS A 138 -7.38 -10.56 12.50
C LYS A 138 -6.25 -10.56 13.53
N GLY A 139 -6.14 -9.51 14.34
CA GLY A 139 -5.15 -9.37 15.39
C GLY A 139 -4.79 -7.91 15.68
N PRO A 140 -4.28 -7.62 16.87
CA PRO A 140 -3.87 -6.28 17.24
C PRO A 140 -2.66 -5.82 16.41
N ASN A 141 -2.73 -4.60 15.87
CA ASN A 141 -1.64 -4.00 15.11
C ASN A 141 -1.52 -2.51 15.44
N LYS A 142 -0.33 -2.08 15.92
CA LYS A 142 -0.10 -0.70 16.36
C LYS A 142 -0.35 0.33 15.25
N LYS A 143 0.02 0.00 14.00
CA LYS A 143 -0.11 0.93 12.87
C LYS A 143 -1.59 1.16 12.55
N ILE A 144 -2.39 0.10 12.53
CA ILE A 144 -3.83 0.20 12.28
C ILE A 144 -4.54 0.94 13.41
N LEU A 145 -4.21 0.66 14.68
CA LEU A 145 -4.77 1.39 15.82
C LEU A 145 -4.46 2.89 15.74
N CYS A 146 -3.22 3.24 15.36
CA CYS A 146 -2.82 4.63 15.17
C CYS A 146 -3.61 5.30 14.03
N GLN A 147 -3.73 4.65 12.87
CA GLN A 147 -4.51 5.18 11.75
C GLN A 147 -6.00 5.32 12.09
N LEU A 148 -6.59 4.33 12.75
CA LEU A 148 -7.98 4.38 13.20
C LEU A 148 -8.21 5.56 14.16
N SER A 149 -7.30 5.78 15.12
CA SER A 149 -7.37 6.93 16.02
C SER A 149 -7.30 8.28 15.29
N MET A 150 -6.45 8.38 14.26
CA MET A 150 -6.37 9.59 13.44
C MET A 150 -7.65 9.80 12.62
N LEU A 151 -8.19 8.73 12.03
CA LEU A 151 -9.43 8.75 11.26
C LEU A 151 -10.63 9.17 12.11
N GLU A 152 -10.81 8.59 13.30
CA GLU A 152 -11.94 8.91 14.17
C GLU A 152 -11.95 10.38 14.62
N ARG A 153 -10.77 10.95 14.89
CA ARG A 153 -10.65 12.39 15.14
C ARG A 153 -11.04 13.23 13.93
N SER A 154 -10.63 12.83 12.72
CA SER A 154 -11.03 13.49 11.47
C SER A 154 -12.55 13.44 11.25
N MET A 155 -13.19 12.30 11.56
CA MET A 155 -14.65 12.14 11.46
C MET A 155 -15.38 13.03 12.46
N ALA A 156 -14.91 13.12 13.70
CA ALA A 156 -15.53 13.92 14.76
C ALA A 156 -15.48 15.43 14.48
N GLN A 157 -14.45 15.89 13.79
CA GLN A 157 -14.30 17.31 13.44
C GLN A 157 -15.14 17.72 12.21
N GLY A 158 -15.71 16.77 11.46
CA GLY A 158 -16.47 17.05 10.23
C GLY A 158 -15.61 17.59 9.08
N ILE A 159 -14.27 17.47 9.16
CA ILE A 159 -13.36 18.13 8.23
C ILE A 159 -12.97 17.17 7.11
N SER A 160 -13.66 17.29 5.97
CA SER A 160 -13.27 16.61 4.70
C SER A 160 -11.96 17.18 4.12
N THR A 161 -11.64 18.45 4.40
CA THR A 161 -10.51 19.19 3.81
C THR A 161 -9.12 18.84 4.40
N ILE A 162 -9.06 18.14 5.54
CA ILE A 162 -7.80 17.84 6.28
C ILE A 162 -7.07 16.60 5.77
N VAL A 163 -7.69 15.78 4.92
CA VAL A 163 -7.05 14.56 4.39
C VAL A 163 -5.71 14.88 3.73
N LYS A 164 -5.60 16.00 3.00
CA LYS A 164 -4.32 16.46 2.44
C LYS A 164 -3.28 16.79 3.53
N TYR A 165 -3.65 17.46 4.60
CA TYR A 165 -2.71 17.87 5.67
C TYR A 165 -2.24 16.69 6.53
N ILE A 166 -3.10 15.71 6.81
CA ILE A 166 -2.69 14.52 7.58
C ILE A 166 -1.64 13.68 6.83
N PHE A 167 -1.78 13.55 5.51
CA PHE A 167 -0.85 12.78 4.68
C PHE A 167 0.39 13.58 4.23
N LEU A 168 0.31 14.92 4.17
CA LEU A 168 1.45 15.78 3.77
C LEU A 168 2.28 16.31 4.94
N PHE A 169 1.66 16.51 6.10
CA PHE A 169 2.31 17.07 7.30
C PHE A 169 2.13 16.10 8.47
N GLY A 170 2.87 14.99 8.40
CA GLY A 170 3.16 14.21 9.59
C GLY A 170 3.96 15.08 10.56
N LYS A 171 3.25 15.69 11.52
CA LYS A 171 3.69 16.67 12.53
C LYS A 171 3.63 18.11 12.05
N ASP A 172 2.50 18.76 12.30
CA ASP A 172 2.45 20.04 13.02
C ASP A 172 1.03 20.18 13.58
N CYS A 173 0.90 19.87 14.87
CA CYS A 173 -0.26 20.28 15.67
C CYS A 173 0.18 21.54 16.41
N PRO A 174 -0.58 22.65 16.38
CA PRO A 174 -0.30 23.78 17.27
C PRO A 174 -0.43 23.38 18.74
#